data_AF-A0A6A7LV64-F1
#
_entry.id   AF-A0A6A7LV64-F1
#
_cell.length_a   1.000
_cell.length_b   1.000
_cell.length_c   1.000
_cell.angle_alpha   90.00
_cell.angle_beta   90.00
_cell.angle_gamma   90.00
#
_symmetry.space_group_name_H-M   'P 1'
#
loop_
_entity.id
_entity.type
_entity.pdbx_description
1 polymer ?
#
loop_
_entity_poly.entity_id
_entity_poly.type
_entity_poly.pdbx_seq_one_letter_code
_entity_poly.pdbx_strand_id
1 'polypeptide(L)'
;HVPAGAIPKDGPSAGVTMMTALVSLALGRPVQGDVAMTGEITLRGKVLPVGGIKEKVLAAHRVGIKKVILPRLNERDLDDVPTELRKEIAFVLADTADDVLERALDIAVAPAEQRGERHAAVGAGADREAGAAPNK
;
A
#
# COMPACT_ATOMS: atom_id res chain seq x y z
N HIS A 1 -5.40 -15.06 -5.35
CA HIS A 1 -6.73 -15.63 -5.05
C HIS A 1 -7.33 -14.85 -3.89
N VAL A 2 -8.60 -14.43 -3.98
CA VAL A 2 -9.32 -13.83 -2.85
C VAL A 2 -10.41 -14.82 -2.42
N PRO A 3 -10.29 -15.48 -1.25
CA PRO A 3 -11.17 -16.59 -0.81
C PRO A 3 -12.66 -16.22 -0.76
N ALA A 4 -13.56 -17.22 -0.77
CA ALA A 4 -15.02 -17.06 -0.89
C ALA A 4 -15.49 -16.57 -2.27
N GLY A 5 -15.13 -17.31 -3.33
CA GLY A 5 -15.35 -16.91 -4.74
C GLY A 5 -16.80 -16.71 -5.17
N ALA A 6 -17.79 -17.20 -4.40
CA ALA A 6 -19.21 -17.00 -4.69
C ALA A 6 -19.75 -15.62 -4.26
N ILE A 7 -18.99 -14.87 -3.45
CA ILE A 7 -19.35 -13.51 -3.03
C ILE A 7 -18.58 -12.53 -3.92
N PRO A 8 -19.26 -11.67 -4.71
CA PRO A 8 -18.62 -10.62 -5.49
C PRO A 8 -17.74 -9.76 -4.59
N LYS A 9 -16.48 -9.58 -4.96
CA LYS A 9 -15.52 -8.73 -4.24
C LYS A 9 -15.11 -7.54 -5.09
N ASP A 10 -16.12 -6.95 -5.71
CA ASP A 10 -15.93 -5.79 -6.57
C ASP A 10 -15.81 -4.52 -5.73
N GLY A 11 -14.78 -3.75 -6.02
CA GLY A 11 -14.53 -2.44 -5.44
C GLY A 11 -13.05 -2.05 -5.50
N PRO A 12 -12.72 -0.82 -5.90
CA PRO A 12 -11.32 -0.39 -6.03
C PRO A 12 -10.57 -0.34 -4.69
N SER A 13 -11.30 -0.40 -3.57
CA SER A 13 -10.78 -0.22 -2.21
C SER A 13 -9.78 -1.29 -1.71
N ALA A 14 -9.56 -2.36 -2.47
CA ALA A 14 -8.55 -3.40 -2.21
C ALA A 14 -7.24 -3.16 -2.98
N GLY A 15 -7.11 -2.04 -3.72
CA GLY A 15 -5.96 -1.74 -4.55
C GLY A 15 -4.63 -1.79 -3.81
N VAL A 16 -4.54 -1.12 -2.66
CA VAL A 16 -3.32 -1.14 -1.83
C VAL A 16 -3.01 -2.52 -1.24
N THR A 17 -4.04 -3.32 -0.96
CA THR A 17 -3.91 -4.69 -0.45
C THR A 17 -3.33 -5.61 -1.51
N MET A 18 -3.85 -5.53 -2.73
CA MET A 18 -3.36 -6.31 -3.87
C MET A 18 -1.91 -5.94 -4.21
N MET A 19 -1.60 -4.64 -4.26
CA MET A 19 -0.23 -4.17 -4.45
C MET A 19 0.71 -4.75 -3.40
N THR A 20 0.36 -4.61 -2.12
CA THR A 20 1.20 -5.10 -1.01
C THR A 20 1.44 -6.60 -1.10
N ALA A 21 0.41 -7.40 -1.45
CA ALA A 21 0.56 -8.83 -1.63
C ALA A 21 1.53 -9.19 -2.78
N LEU A 22 1.48 -8.46 -3.89
CA LEU A 22 2.40 -8.66 -5.01
C LEU A 22 3.85 -8.26 -4.65
N VAL A 23 4.02 -7.13 -3.96
CA VAL A 23 5.34 -6.68 -3.51
C VAL A 23 5.93 -7.63 -2.46
N SER A 24 5.10 -8.09 -1.52
CA SER A 24 5.45 -9.12 -0.53
C SER A 24 5.99 -10.38 -1.22
N LEU A 25 5.26 -10.87 -2.24
CA LEU A 25 5.67 -12.03 -3.03
C LEU A 25 6.99 -11.78 -3.76
N ALA A 26 7.14 -10.63 -4.41
CA ALA A 26 8.33 -10.30 -5.19
C ALA A 26 9.59 -10.15 -4.31
N LEU A 27 9.44 -9.63 -3.10
CA LEU A 27 10.55 -9.41 -2.16
C LEU A 27 10.79 -10.60 -1.21
N GLY A 28 9.90 -11.59 -1.19
CA GLY A 28 9.93 -12.68 -0.20
C GLY A 28 9.75 -12.18 1.24
N ARG A 29 9.08 -11.04 1.44
CA ARG A 29 8.89 -10.42 2.76
C ARG A 29 7.45 -10.59 3.24
N PRO A 30 7.20 -11.22 4.40
CA PRO A 30 5.85 -11.43 4.90
C PRO A 30 5.21 -10.11 5.37
N VAL A 31 3.90 -9.98 5.14
CA VAL A 31 3.07 -8.95 5.78
C VAL A 31 2.72 -9.41 7.19
N GLN A 32 2.69 -8.48 8.16
CA GLN A 32 2.25 -8.76 9.52
C GLN A 32 0.79 -9.24 9.57
N GLY A 33 0.52 -10.30 10.33
CA GLY A 33 -0.80 -10.95 10.35
C GLY A 33 -1.90 -10.19 11.09
N ASP A 34 -1.54 -9.16 11.86
CA ASP A 34 -2.45 -8.30 12.64
C ASP A 34 -2.65 -6.92 12.00
N VAL A 35 -2.33 -6.79 10.71
CA VAL A 35 -2.47 -5.57 9.91
C VAL A 35 -3.60 -5.71 8.90
N ALA A 36 -4.54 -4.78 8.92
CA ALA A 36 -5.51 -4.58 7.84
C ALA A 36 -5.19 -3.31 7.05
N MET A 37 -5.59 -3.27 5.79
CA MET A 37 -5.43 -2.08 4.94
C MET A 37 -6.59 -1.92 3.95
N THR A 38 -6.92 -0.67 3.63
CA THR A 38 -7.89 -0.34 2.58
C THR A 38 -7.44 0.94 1.86
N GLY A 39 -7.80 1.07 0.59
CA GLY A 39 -7.40 2.21 -0.22
C GLY A 39 -7.45 1.83 -1.69
N GLU A 40 -7.98 2.73 -2.51
CA GLU A 40 -7.75 2.67 -3.94
C GLU A 40 -6.34 3.17 -4.26
N ILE A 41 -5.72 2.62 -5.31
CA ILE A 41 -4.37 3.01 -5.72
C ILE A 41 -4.36 3.41 -7.19
N THR A 42 -3.67 4.52 -7.48
CA THR A 42 -3.43 4.95 -8.86
C THR A 42 -2.13 4.35 -9.41
N LEU A 43 -1.98 4.33 -10.74
CA LEU A 43 -0.71 3.93 -11.38
C LEU A 43 0.49 4.81 -10.99
N ARG A 44 0.24 6.02 -10.50
CA ARG A 44 1.28 6.94 -9.99
C ARG A 44 1.60 6.71 -8.50
N GLY A 45 1.01 5.69 -7.88
CA GLY A 45 1.25 5.35 -6.49
C GLY A 45 0.53 6.24 -5.47
N LYS A 46 -0.43 7.09 -5.87
CA LYS A 46 -1.29 7.79 -4.90
C LYS A 46 -2.32 6.84 -4.29
N VAL A 47 -2.56 6.98 -2.99
CA VAL A 47 -3.62 6.28 -2.25
C VAL A 47 -4.85 7.17 -2.18
N LEU A 48 -5.99 6.66 -2.63
CA LEU A 48 -7.24 7.39 -2.76
C LEU A 48 -8.27 6.95 -1.71
N PRO A 49 -9.16 7.85 -1.29
CA PRO A 49 -10.14 7.58 -0.24
C PRO A 49 -11.14 6.51 -0.66
N VAL A 50 -11.69 5.82 0.34
CA VAL A 50 -12.66 4.75 0.15
C VAL A 50 -13.83 4.94 1.10
N GLY A 51 -15.01 4.42 0.72
CA GLY A 51 -16.18 4.42 1.59
C GLY A 51 -16.15 3.31 2.65
N GLY A 52 -17.05 3.45 3.62
CA GLY A 52 -17.36 2.43 4.62
C GLY A 52 -16.25 2.19 5.65
N ILE A 53 -15.55 3.25 6.06
CA ILE A 53 -14.42 3.15 7.00
C ILE A 53 -14.88 2.58 8.34
N LYS A 54 -16.02 3.07 8.85
CA LYS A 54 -16.60 2.59 10.11
C LYS A 54 -16.84 1.08 10.10
N GLU A 55 -17.50 0.57 9.06
CA GLU A 55 -17.82 -0.85 8.92
C GLU A 55 -16.55 -1.69 8.77
N LYS A 56 -15.58 -1.22 7.99
CA LYS A 56 -14.29 -1.90 7.79
C LYS A 56 -13.47 -1.97 9.07
N VAL A 57 -13.42 -0.90 9.85
CA VAL A 57 -12.70 -0.84 11.13
C VAL A 57 -13.39 -1.74 12.17
N LEU A 58 -14.72 -1.75 12.24
CA LEU A 58 -15.48 -2.66 13.09
C LEU A 58 -15.22 -4.13 12.72
N ALA A 59 -15.17 -4.45 11.43
CA ALA A 59 -14.85 -5.80 10.97
C ALA A 59 -13.42 -6.20 11.33
N ALA A 60 -12.45 -5.29 11.17
CA ALA A 60 -11.06 -5.51 11.56
C ALA A 60 -10.93 -5.76 13.08
N HIS A 61 -11.60 -4.96 13.89
CA HIS A 61 -11.64 -5.13 15.35
C HIS A 61 -12.16 -6.51 15.78
N ARG A 62 -13.27 -6.95 15.17
CA ARG A 62 -13.90 -8.25 15.48
C ARG A 62 -12.99 -9.45 15.27
N VAL A 63 -12.04 -9.36 14.34
CA VAL A 63 -11.07 -10.44 14.07
C VAL A 63 -9.72 -10.20 14.75
N GLY A 64 -9.63 -9.21 15.65
CA GLY A 64 -8.47 -8.98 16.50
C GLY A 64 -7.33 -8.17 15.86
N ILE A 65 -7.59 -7.48 14.73
CA ILE A 65 -6.60 -6.59 14.09
C ILE A 65 -6.18 -5.48 15.04
N LYS A 66 -4.87 -5.20 15.08
CA LYS A 66 -4.27 -4.18 15.95
C LYS A 66 -3.83 -2.93 15.19
N LYS A 67 -3.66 -3.04 13.88
CA LYS A 67 -3.22 -1.94 13.03
C LYS A 67 -4.06 -1.86 11.76
N VAL A 68 -4.56 -0.67 11.45
CA VAL A 68 -5.31 -0.44 10.21
C VAL A 68 -4.64 0.68 9.42
N ILE A 69 -4.26 0.40 8.18
CA ILE A 69 -3.73 1.38 7.22
C ILE A 69 -4.89 1.90 6.37
N LEU A 70 -5.06 3.21 6.31
CA LEU A 70 -6.15 3.87 5.57
C LEU A 70 -5.64 5.11 4.84
N PRO A 71 -6.34 5.57 3.78
CA PRO A 71 -5.98 6.78 3.07
C PRO A 71 -6.00 7.99 3.99
N ARG A 72 -5.04 8.91 3.86
CA ARG A 72 -4.99 10.16 4.63
C ARG A 72 -6.30 10.93 4.57
N LEU A 73 -6.91 10.97 3.39
CA LEU A 73 -8.17 11.68 3.16
C LEU A 73 -9.37 11.07 3.90
N ASN A 74 -9.25 9.83 4.41
CA ASN A 74 -10.26 9.20 5.26
C ASN A 74 -10.08 9.48 6.76
N GLU A 75 -9.13 10.34 7.17
CA GLU A 75 -8.91 10.69 8.57
C GLU A 75 -10.19 11.21 9.25
N ARG A 76 -10.99 11.99 8.52
CA ARG A 76 -12.26 12.56 9.02
C ARG A 76 -13.33 11.49 9.29
N ASP A 77 -13.30 10.36 8.56
CA ASP A 77 -14.23 9.26 8.78
C ASP A 77 -13.94 8.49 10.09
N LEU A 78 -12.76 8.70 10.70
CA LEU A 78 -12.45 8.14 12.01
C LEU A 78 -13.28 8.75 13.13
N ASP A 79 -13.89 9.92 12.92
CA ASP A 79 -14.79 10.54 13.91
C ASP A 79 -16.06 9.71 14.12
N ASP A 80 -16.47 8.93 13.11
CA ASP A 80 -17.63 8.04 13.18
C ASP A 80 -17.31 6.68 13.86
N VAL A 81 -16.04 6.43 14.16
CA VAL A 81 -15.57 5.21 14.84
C VAL A 81 -15.68 5.38 16.36
N PRO A 82 -16.28 4.42 17.09
CA PRO A 82 -16.37 4.47 18.55
C PRO A 82 -15.00 4.70 19.20
N THR A 83 -14.96 5.55 20.23
CA THR A 83 -13.73 5.97 20.90
C THR A 83 -12.96 4.80 21.52
N GLU A 84 -13.67 3.77 21.97
CA GLU A 84 -13.12 2.53 22.50
C GLU A 84 -12.28 1.82 21.44
N LEU A 85 -12.81 1.69 20.21
CA LEU A 85 -12.09 1.10 19.09
C LEU A 85 -10.89 1.94 18.68
N ARG A 86 -11.01 3.27 18.75
CA ARG A 86 -9.89 4.18 18.44
C ARG A 86 -8.72 4.07 19.40
N LYS A 87 -8.94 3.55 20.62
CA LYS A 87 -7.89 3.29 21.60
C LYS A 87 -7.24 1.92 21.44
N GLU A 88 -7.97 0.96 20.87
CA GLU A 88 -7.51 -0.43 20.72
C GLU A 88 -6.80 -0.71 19.39
N ILE A 89 -7.05 0.11 18.37
CA ILE A 89 -6.47 -0.02 17.02
C ILE A 89 -5.54 1.16 16.74
N ALA A 90 -4.33 0.84 16.28
CA ALA A 90 -3.41 1.83 15.73
C ALA A 90 -3.80 2.15 14.28
N PHE A 91 -4.26 3.38 14.04
CA PHE A 91 -4.52 3.87 12.68
C PHE A 91 -3.27 4.47 12.06
N VAL A 92 -2.99 4.09 10.81
CA VAL A 92 -1.87 4.60 10.02
C VAL A 92 -2.45 5.24 8.77
N LEU A 93 -2.21 6.54 8.62
CA LEU A 93 -2.68 7.33 7.47
C LEU A 93 -1.60 7.31 6.38
N ALA A 94 -2.01 6.93 5.17
CA ALA A 94 -1.13 6.82 4.01
C ALA A 94 -1.57 7.75 2.87
N ASP A 95 -0.61 8.43 2.25
CA ASP A 95 -0.82 9.29 1.09
C ASP A 95 -0.36 8.58 -0.21
N THR A 96 0.61 7.68 -0.08
CA THR A 96 1.27 7.00 -1.19
C THR A 96 1.43 5.49 -0.97
N ALA A 97 1.71 4.79 -2.06
CA ALA A 97 2.03 3.37 -2.07
C ALA A 97 3.21 3.04 -1.14
N ASP A 98 4.21 3.93 -1.07
CA ASP A 98 5.39 3.73 -0.25
C ASP A 98 5.03 3.76 1.23
N ASP A 99 4.20 4.73 1.66
CA ASP A 99 3.70 4.79 3.03
C ASP A 99 3.01 3.48 3.43
N VAL A 100 2.25 2.86 2.52
CA VAL A 100 1.62 1.57 2.78
C VAL A 100 2.67 0.46 2.91
N LEU A 101 3.60 0.37 1.96
CA LEU A 101 4.60 -0.69 1.93
C LEU A 101 5.56 -0.65 3.12
N GLU A 102 6.01 0.54 3.51
CA GLU A 102 6.85 0.71 4.70
C GLU A 102 6.15 0.18 5.95
N ARG A 103 4.86 0.47 6.09
CA ARG A 103 4.07 0.15 7.29
C ARG A 103 3.57 -1.28 7.31
N ALA A 104 3.36 -1.88 6.14
CA ALA A 104 2.87 -3.25 6.00
C ALA A 104 4.01 -4.30 6.00
N LEU A 105 5.17 -3.96 5.42
CA LEU A 105 6.31 -4.88 5.26
C LEU A 105 7.49 -4.57 6.19
N ASP A 106 7.40 -3.49 6.97
CA ASP A 106 8.47 -3.03 7.87
C ASP A 106 9.81 -2.85 7.10
N ILE A 107 9.74 -2.11 6.00
CA ILE A 107 10.88 -1.80 5.14
C ILE A 107 11.09 -0.29 5.08
N ALA A 108 12.33 0.15 4.87
CA ALA A 108 12.61 1.53 4.49
C ALA A 108 12.49 1.66 2.98
N VAL A 109 11.60 2.52 2.49
CA VAL A 109 11.53 2.87 1.07
C VAL A 109 12.29 4.18 0.88
N ALA A 110 13.18 4.23 -0.12
CA ALA A 110 13.94 5.45 -0.39
C ALA A 110 12.98 6.60 -0.77
N PRO A 111 13.26 7.86 -0.38
CA PRO A 111 12.47 9.02 -0.78
C PRO A 111 12.25 9.11 -2.29
N ALA A 112 11.10 9.64 -2.72
CA ALA A 112 10.74 9.75 -4.14
C ALA A 112 11.79 10.55 -4.95
N GLU A 113 12.40 11.56 -4.34
CA GLU A 113 13.46 12.39 -4.94
C GLU A 113 14.67 11.56 -5.35
N GLN A 114 15.11 10.65 -4.46
CA GLN A 114 16.25 9.75 -4.71
C GLN A 114 15.95 8.66 -5.76
N ARG A 115 14.66 8.40 -6.05
CA ARG A 115 14.24 7.45 -7.08
C ARG A 115 14.21 8.06 -8.47
N GLY A 116 13.83 9.34 -8.59
CA GLY A 116 13.92 10.09 -9.85
C GLY A 116 15.35 10.13 -10.39
N GLU A 117 16.32 10.35 -9.51
CA GLU A 117 17.75 10.34 -9.84
C GLU A 117 18.26 8.94 -10.25
N ARG A 118 17.80 7.88 -9.56
CA ARG A 118 18.14 6.50 -9.91
C ARG A 118 17.56 6.08 -11.27
N HIS A 119 16.31 6.45 -11.57
CA HIS A 119 15.73 6.18 -12.89
C HIS A 119 16.42 6.98 -14.00
N ALA A 120 16.80 8.24 -13.75
CA ALA A 120 17.59 9.02 -14.70
C ALA A 120 18.98 8.40 -14.94
N ALA A 121 19.63 7.87 -13.89
CA ALA A 121 20.93 7.20 -13.99
C ALA A 121 20.85 5.86 -14.74
N VAL A 122 19.77 5.08 -14.57
CA VAL A 122 19.54 3.82 -15.31
C VAL A 122 19.29 4.07 -16.80
N GLY A 123 18.57 5.15 -17.14
CA GLY A 123 18.37 5.56 -18.54
C GLY A 123 19.68 5.98 -19.22
N ALA A 124 20.54 6.73 -18.52
CA ALA A 124 21.83 7.18 -19.06
C ALA A 124 22.88 6.06 -19.27
N GLY A 125 22.70 4.90 -18.63
CA GLY A 125 23.56 3.72 -18.82
C GLY A 125 23.25 2.95 -20.10
N ALA A 126 21.99 2.92 -20.54
CA ALA A 126 21.55 2.21 -21.74
C ALA A 126 22.04 2.87 -23.04
N ASP A 127 22.21 4.20 -23.04
CA ASP A 127 22.67 4.95 -24.22
C ASP A 127 24.17 4.78 -24.51
N ARG A 128 24.96 4.22 -23.58
CA ARG A 128 26.42 4.04 -23.75
C ARG A 128 26.83 2.69 -24.34
N GLU A 129 25.99 1.65 -24.28
CA GLU A 129 26.30 0.32 -24.84
C GLU A 129 26.01 0.20 -26.34
N ALA A 130 25.26 1.12 -26.94
CA ALA A 130 24.95 1.10 -28.38
C ALA A 130 26.06 1.67 -29.29
N GLY A 131 27.18 2.15 -28.73
CA GLY A 131 28.18 2.95 -29.47
C GLY A 131 29.49 2.25 -29.86
N ALA A 132 29.74 0.98 -29.48
CA ALA A 132 31.04 0.34 -29.70
C ALA A 132 30.92 -0.93 -30.55
N ALA A 133 30.74 -0.76 -31.86
CA ALA A 133 31.05 -1.80 -32.84
C ALA A 133 32.52 -1.65 -33.28
N PRO A 134 33.40 -2.65 -33.08
CA PRO A 134 34.74 -2.60 -33.66
C PRO A 134 34.62 -3.03 -35.12
N ASN A 135 34.92 -2.13 -36.06
CA ASN A 135 35.17 -2.55 -37.43
C ASN A 135 36.69 -2.62 -37.66
N LYS A 136 37.07 -3.78 -38.19
CA LYS A 136 38.38 -4.34 -38.53
C LYS A 136 39.48 -3.37 -38.95
#